data_AF-A0A7R9R0K8-F1
#
_entry.id   AF-A0A7R9R0K8-F1
#
_cell.length_a   1.000
_cell.length_b   1.000
_cell.length_c   1.000
_cell.angle_alpha   90.00
_cell.angle_beta   90.00
_cell.angle_gamma   90.00
#
_symmetry.space_group_name_H-M   'P 1'
#
loop_
_entity.id
_entity.type
_entity.pdbx_description
1 polymer ?
#
loop_
_entity_poly.entity_id
_entity_poly.type
_entity_poly.pdbx_seq_one_letter_code
_entity_poly.pdbx_strand_id
1 'polypeptide(L)'
;MLEKEGANKLFDPRKYVYLMCLNMLAGNAFGTSYDVDDEEFKFIKYVINDFNVETRGRVMLWQFSALFRLLDRRLVAKQRQNYVDLIALIADKFSAHYADYTEGAERDMCDALITARKEALREGRDGPHLTDDMLAI
;
A
#
# COMPACT_ATOMS: atom_id res chain seq x y z
N MET A 1 24.99 -33.29 22.58
CA MET A 1 25.86 -32.31 21.89
C MET A 1 25.02 -31.09 21.64
N LEU A 2 25.35 -29.98 22.32
CA LEU A 2 24.71 -28.69 22.14
C LEU A 2 25.06 -28.18 20.74
N GLU A 3 24.07 -28.08 19.86
CA GLU A 3 24.24 -27.40 18.58
C GLU A 3 24.51 -25.93 18.86
N LYS A 4 25.64 -25.46 18.34
CA LYS A 4 26.19 -24.12 18.54
C LYS A 4 25.19 -23.06 18.06
N GLU A 5 24.55 -22.38 19.02
CA GLU A 5 24.08 -21.00 18.86
C GLU A 5 25.28 -20.11 18.52
N GLY A 6 25.53 -19.90 17.22
CA GLY A 6 26.70 -19.14 16.77
C GLY A 6 26.85 -19.02 15.26
N ALA A 7 25.80 -19.36 14.49
CA ALA A 7 25.77 -19.00 13.07
C ALA A 7 25.39 -17.52 12.97
N ASN A 8 26.43 -16.69 12.91
CA ASN A 8 26.44 -15.28 12.56
C ASN A 8 25.52 -15.03 11.35
N LYS A 9 24.21 -14.83 11.58
CA LYS A 9 23.29 -14.32 10.57
C LYS A 9 23.77 -12.90 10.32
N LEU A 10 24.54 -12.72 9.24
CA LEU A 10 25.02 -11.41 8.78
C LEU A 10 23.85 -10.42 8.90
N PHE A 11 24.03 -9.38 9.72
CA PHE A 11 23.04 -8.33 9.88
C PHE A 11 22.76 -7.70 8.51
N ASP A 12 21.52 -7.77 8.04
CA ASP A 12 21.08 -7.14 6.79
C ASP A 12 20.35 -5.83 7.12
N PRO A 13 21.04 -4.67 7.12
CA PRO A 13 20.45 -3.39 7.53
C PRO A 13 19.28 -2.98 6.63
N ARG A 14 19.24 -3.45 5.37
CA ARG A 14 18.22 -3.05 4.40
C ARG A 14 16.83 -3.38 4.91
N LYS A 15 16.63 -4.55 5.52
CA LYS A 15 15.32 -4.97 6.04
C LYS A 15 14.78 -3.99 7.08
N TYR A 16 15.64 -3.52 7.98
CA TYR A 16 15.28 -2.58 9.05
C TYR A 16 15.05 -1.16 8.53
N VAL A 17 15.85 -0.71 7.55
CA VAL A 17 15.63 0.58 6.89
C VAL A 17 14.28 0.59 6.16
N TYR A 18 13.95 -0.48 5.43
CA TYR A 18 12.66 -0.63 4.78
C TYR A 18 11.50 -0.60 5.77
N LEU A 19 11.60 -1.34 6.87
CA LEU A 19 10.58 -1.34 7.93
C LEU A 19 10.41 0.06 8.53
N MET A 20 11.51 0.73 8.87
CA MET A 20 11.49 2.07 9.45
C MET A 20 10.81 3.08 8.51
N CYS A 21 11.20 3.11 7.24
CA CYS A 21 10.59 4.00 6.24
C CYS A 21 9.10 3.68 6.06
N LEU A 22 8.73 2.40 5.99
CA LEU A 22 7.33 2.03 5.83
C LEU A 22 6.51 2.41 7.07
N ASN A 23 7.03 2.21 8.28
CA ASN A 23 6.34 2.59 9.52
C ASN A 23 6.17 4.11 9.65
N MET A 24 7.13 4.91 9.16
CA MET A 24 6.94 6.37 9.08
C MET A 24 5.76 6.73 8.16
N LEU A 25 5.67 6.10 6.99
CA LEU A 25 4.59 6.33 6.04
C LEU A 25 3.25 5.80 6.55
N ALA A 26 3.22 4.58 7.09
CA ALA A 26 2.02 3.93 7.60
C ALA A 26 1.48 4.62 8.86
N GLY A 27 2.38 5.11 9.72
CA GLY A 27 2.01 5.91 10.88
C GLY A 27 1.42 7.25 10.49
N ASN A 28 1.97 7.89 9.45
CA ASN A 28 1.43 9.15 8.94
C ASN A 28 0.13 8.97 8.16
N ALA A 29 -0.01 7.89 7.40
CA ALA A 29 -1.16 7.65 6.53
C ALA A 29 -2.35 7.04 7.26
N PHE A 30 -2.11 6.12 8.20
CA PHE A 30 -3.12 5.27 8.82
C PHE A 30 -2.95 5.13 10.34
N GLY A 31 -2.06 5.89 10.98
CA GLY A 31 -1.80 5.75 12.42
C GLY A 31 -1.26 4.37 12.83
N THR A 32 -0.72 3.57 11.89
CA THR A 32 -0.29 2.18 12.14
C THR A 32 1.22 1.98 12.09
N SER A 33 1.68 0.88 12.67
CA SER A 33 3.08 0.45 12.61
C SER A 33 3.16 -1.06 12.48
N TYR A 34 4.17 -1.55 11.76
CA TYR A 34 4.41 -2.97 11.53
C TYR A 34 5.66 -3.47 12.25
N ASP A 35 5.70 -4.77 12.49
CA ASP A 35 6.89 -5.55 12.83
C ASP A 35 7.51 -6.19 11.57
N VAL A 36 8.77 -6.65 11.67
CA VAL A 36 9.46 -7.38 10.60
C VAL A 36 8.72 -8.66 10.23
N ASP A 37 8.08 -9.30 11.21
CA ASP A 37 7.41 -10.58 11.03
C ASP A 37 5.93 -10.45 10.62
N ASP A 38 5.39 -9.24 10.49
CA ASP A 38 4.02 -9.03 10.05
C ASP A 38 3.80 -9.49 8.60
N GLU A 39 2.76 -10.29 8.39
CA GLU A 39 2.42 -10.80 7.05
C GLU A 39 2.01 -9.67 6.09
N GLU A 40 1.34 -8.64 6.60
CA GLU A 40 0.99 -7.45 5.82
C GLU A 40 2.25 -6.70 5.35
N PHE A 41 3.22 -6.52 6.23
CA PHE A 41 4.51 -5.92 5.89
C PHE A 41 5.25 -6.73 4.82
N LYS A 42 5.32 -8.06 5.01
CA LYS A 42 5.94 -8.98 4.04
C LYS A 42 5.27 -8.88 2.67
N PHE A 43 3.93 -8.79 2.64
CA PHE A 43 3.17 -8.63 1.41
C PHE A 43 3.46 -7.30 0.70
N ILE A 44 3.40 -6.16 1.40
CA ILE A 44 3.72 -4.84 0.83
C ILE A 44 5.14 -4.84 0.25
N LYS A 45 6.10 -5.37 1.02
CA LYS A 45 7.49 -5.50 0.57
C LYS A 45 7.63 -6.39 -0.65
N TYR A 46 6.90 -7.51 -0.70
CA TYR A 46 6.87 -8.40 -1.86
C TYR A 46 6.38 -7.66 -3.10
N VAL A 47 5.25 -6.96 -3.03
CA VAL A 47 4.68 -6.22 -4.17
C VAL A 47 5.64 -5.15 -4.69
N ILE A 48 6.25 -4.37 -3.79
CA ILE A 48 7.24 -3.34 -4.16
C ILE A 48 8.46 -3.97 -4.84
N ASN A 49 8.97 -5.07 -4.30
CA ASN A 49 10.13 -5.74 -4.85
C ASN A 49 9.82 -6.39 -6.21
N ASP A 50 8.67 -7.07 -6.32
CA ASP A 50 8.19 -7.69 -7.55
C ASP A 50 8.01 -6.66 -8.67
N PHE A 51 7.47 -5.48 -8.35
CA PHE A 51 7.39 -4.38 -9.30
C PHE A 51 8.78 -3.94 -9.77
N ASN A 52 9.70 -3.69 -8.83
CA ASN A 52 11.03 -3.16 -9.15
C ASN A 52 11.90 -4.13 -9.96
N VAL A 53 11.81 -5.44 -9.67
CA VAL A 53 12.65 -6.46 -10.29
C VAL A 53 12.05 -6.95 -11.61
N GLU A 54 10.76 -7.29 -11.63
CA GLU A 54 10.16 -8.00 -12.76
C GLU A 54 9.46 -7.07 -13.75
N THR A 55 8.90 -5.96 -13.27
CA THR A 55 7.91 -5.19 -14.02
C THR A 55 8.41 -3.83 -14.49
N ARG A 56 9.19 -3.11 -13.67
CA ARG A 56 9.56 -1.71 -13.89
C ARG A 56 10.14 -1.44 -15.28
N GLY A 57 11.04 -2.30 -15.75
CA GLY A 57 11.65 -2.16 -17.08
C GLY A 57 10.69 -2.42 -18.25
N ARG A 58 9.61 -3.15 -18.02
CA ARG A 58 8.64 -3.57 -19.04
C ARG A 58 7.47 -2.60 -19.17
N VAL A 59 7.15 -1.83 -18.12
CA VAL A 59 6.03 -0.86 -18.12
C VAL A 59 6.10 0.07 -19.32
N MET A 60 7.29 0.60 -19.65
CA MET A 60 7.46 1.48 -20.81
C MET A 60 7.14 0.78 -22.14
N LEU A 61 7.54 -0.48 -22.30
CA LEU A 61 7.24 -1.27 -23.50
C LEU A 61 5.74 -1.55 -23.63
N TRP A 62 5.08 -1.84 -22.50
CA TRP A 62 3.65 -2.05 -22.43
C TRP A 62 2.85 -0.79 -22.82
N GLN A 63 3.32 0.39 -22.41
CA GLN A 63 2.75 1.69 -22.79
C GLN A 63 2.94 1.96 -24.29
N PHE A 64 4.11 1.62 -24.83
CA PHE A 64 4.44 1.85 -26.23
C PHE A 64 3.63 0.97 -27.20
N SER A 65 3.40 -0.31 -26.86
CA SER A 65 2.61 -1.20 -27.71
C SER A 65 1.82 -2.25 -26.92
N ALA A 66 0.56 -2.43 -27.30
CA ALA A 66 -0.31 -3.46 -26.75
C ALA A 66 0.19 -4.89 -27.04
N LEU A 67 1.01 -5.09 -28.08
CA LEU A 67 1.59 -6.40 -28.38
C LEU A 67 2.53 -6.87 -27.25
N PHE A 68 3.34 -5.96 -26.68
CA PHE A 68 4.21 -6.32 -25.56
C PHE A 68 3.40 -6.68 -24.30
N ARG A 69 2.27 -6.00 -24.06
CA ARG A 69 1.32 -6.41 -22.99
C ARG A 69 0.75 -7.80 -23.22
N LEU A 70 0.44 -8.15 -24.47
CA LEU A 70 -0.10 -9.45 -24.82
C LEU A 70 0.94 -10.56 -24.65
N LEU A 71 2.19 -10.32 -25.05
CA LEU A 71 3.30 -11.27 -24.86
C LEU A 71 3.58 -11.52 -23.37
N ASP A 72 3.52 -10.48 -22.55
CA ASP A 72 3.72 -10.56 -21.11
C ASP A 72 2.41 -10.82 -20.32
N ARG A 73 1.37 -11.39 -20.95
CA ARG A 73 0.01 -11.52 -20.36
C ARG A 73 0.00 -12.09 -18.94
N ARG A 74 0.84 -13.09 -18.65
CA ARG A 74 0.91 -13.70 -17.31
C ARG A 74 1.46 -12.72 -16.27
N LEU A 75 2.51 -11.98 -16.63
CA LEU A 75 3.11 -10.99 -15.75
C LEU A 75 2.15 -9.82 -15.54
N VAL A 76 1.49 -9.33 -16.60
CA VAL A 76 0.47 -8.29 -16.52
C VAL A 76 -0.69 -8.73 -15.61
N ALA A 77 -1.18 -9.97 -15.74
CA ALA A 77 -2.23 -10.50 -14.88
C ALA A 77 -1.80 -10.59 -13.41
N LYS A 78 -0.58 -11.06 -13.15
CA LYS A 78 -0.01 -11.08 -11.79
C LYS A 78 0.07 -9.68 -11.18
N GLN A 79 0.60 -8.71 -11.92
CA GLN A 79 0.71 -7.33 -11.43
C GLN A 79 -0.67 -6.71 -11.17
N ARG A 80 -1.64 -6.97 -12.05
CA ARG A 80 -3.02 -6.54 -11.81
C ARG A 80 -3.55 -7.10 -10.49
N GLN A 81 -3.31 -8.38 -10.20
CA GLN A 81 -3.74 -8.96 -8.93
C GLN A 81 -3.05 -8.31 -7.74
N ASN A 82 -1.71 -8.13 -7.79
CA ASN A 82 -0.97 -7.44 -6.73
C ASN A 82 -1.53 -6.03 -6.45
N TYR A 83 -1.92 -5.27 -7.48
CA TYR A 83 -2.52 -3.96 -7.31
C TYR A 83 -3.93 -4.03 -6.72
N VAL A 84 -4.76 -4.96 -7.18
CA VAL A 84 -6.11 -5.18 -6.60
C VAL A 84 -6.00 -5.49 -5.11
N ASP A 85 -5.11 -6.41 -4.74
CA ASP A 85 -4.89 -6.81 -3.34
C ASP A 85 -4.34 -5.64 -2.50
N LEU A 86 -3.43 -4.83 -3.05
CA LEU A 86 -2.91 -3.65 -2.37
C LEU A 86 -3.98 -2.57 -2.18
N ILE A 87 -4.84 -2.35 -3.18
CA ILE A 87 -5.94 -1.39 -3.06
C ILE A 87 -6.96 -1.89 -2.03
N ALA A 88 -7.28 -3.18 -2.02
CA ALA A 88 -8.17 -3.77 -1.02
C ALA A 88 -7.64 -3.53 0.41
N LEU A 89 -6.34 -3.75 0.63
CA LEU A 89 -5.68 -3.46 1.91
C LEU A 89 -5.81 -1.98 2.30
N ILE A 90 -5.59 -1.05 1.37
CA ILE A 90 -5.74 0.39 1.63
C ILE A 90 -7.20 0.74 1.94
N ALA A 91 -8.15 0.15 1.19
CA ALA A 91 -9.57 0.35 1.39
C ALA A 91 -10.02 -0.14 2.77
N ASP A 92 -9.58 -1.32 3.20
CA ASP A 92 -9.86 -1.86 4.54
C ASP A 92 -9.36 -0.92 5.64
N LYS A 93 -8.14 -0.38 5.50
CA LYS A 93 -7.59 0.60 6.45
C LYS A 93 -8.41 1.88 6.45
N PHE A 94 -8.78 2.41 5.29
CA PHE A 94 -9.58 3.62 5.19
C PHE A 94 -10.98 3.41 5.78
N SER A 95 -11.62 2.28 5.52
CA SER A 95 -12.92 1.92 6.10
C SER A 95 -12.87 1.81 7.62
N ALA A 96 -11.78 1.28 8.18
CA ALA A 96 -11.59 1.27 9.63
C ALA A 96 -11.53 2.70 10.21
N HIS A 97 -10.80 3.61 9.57
CA HIS A 97 -10.74 5.03 9.96
C HIS A 97 -12.09 5.71 9.82
N TYR A 98 -12.85 5.39 8.78
CA TYR A 98 -14.20 5.94 8.60
C TYR A 98 -15.15 5.52 9.71
N ALA A 99 -15.03 4.29 10.21
CA ALA A 99 -15.89 3.75 11.26
C ALA A 99 -15.61 4.33 12.65
N ASP A 100 -14.36 4.68 12.95
CA ASP A 100 -13.94 5.24 14.24
C ASP A 100 -13.66 6.76 14.20
N TYR A 101 -13.89 7.40 13.05
CA TYR A 101 -13.67 8.83 12.83
C TYR A 101 -14.42 9.69 13.86
N THR A 102 -13.68 10.62 14.46
CA THR A 102 -14.22 11.63 15.38
C THR A 102 -13.91 13.03 14.85
N GLU A 103 -14.95 13.85 14.67
CA GLU A 103 -14.79 15.20 14.14
C GLU A 103 -13.95 16.08 15.08
N GLY A 104 -12.97 16.79 14.50
CA GLY A 104 -12.04 17.65 15.24
C GLY A 104 -10.89 16.92 15.94
N ALA A 105 -10.77 15.60 15.78
CA ALA A 105 -9.70 14.78 16.34
C ALA A 105 -8.96 14.00 15.24
N GLU A 106 -8.34 14.72 14.31
CA GLU A 106 -7.58 14.12 13.19
C GLU A 106 -6.30 13.46 13.70
N ARG A 107 -6.20 12.14 13.54
CA ARG A 107 -5.04 11.35 13.99
C ARG A 107 -3.97 11.22 12.91
N ASP A 108 -4.39 11.15 11.66
CA ASP A 108 -3.55 10.85 10.51
C ASP A 108 -4.18 11.36 9.20
N MET A 109 -3.55 11.02 8.07
CA MET A 109 -3.98 11.45 6.75
C MET A 109 -5.37 10.91 6.36
N CYS A 110 -5.77 9.71 6.80
CA CYS A 110 -7.10 9.19 6.49
C CYS A 110 -8.18 10.04 7.15
N ASP A 111 -8.02 10.36 8.43
CA ASP A 111 -8.95 11.26 9.13
C ASP A 111 -9.02 12.64 8.47
N ALA A 112 -7.88 13.22 8.09
CA ALA A 112 -7.84 14.51 7.41
C ALA A 112 -8.58 14.49 6.05
N LEU A 113 -8.48 13.39 5.30
CA LEU A 113 -9.22 13.21 4.05
C LEU A 113 -10.73 13.05 4.31
N ILE A 114 -11.12 12.36 5.39
CA ILE A 114 -12.52 12.25 5.80
C ILE A 114 -13.07 13.62 6.21
N THR A 115 -12.33 14.43 6.97
CA THR A 115 -12.71 15.80 7.32
C THR A 115 -12.92 16.64 6.06
N ALA A 116 -11.92 16.65 5.16
CA ALA A 116 -11.98 17.41 3.93
C ALA A 116 -13.19 17.04 3.06
N ARG A 117 -13.52 15.74 3.00
CA ARG A 117 -14.72 15.25 2.30
C ARG A 117 -16.00 15.76 2.96
N LYS A 118 -16.13 15.66 4.28
CA LYS A 118 -17.32 16.14 5.02
C LYS A 118 -17.49 17.65 4.86
N GLU A 119 -16.39 18.40 4.87
CA GLU A 119 -16.42 19.84 4.64
C GLU A 119 -16.85 20.19 3.21
N ALA A 120 -16.32 19.51 2.19
CA ALA A 120 -16.73 19.71 0.81
C ALA A 120 -18.23 19.43 0.61
N LEU A 121 -18.76 18.38 1.23
CA LEU A 121 -20.19 18.06 1.23
C LEU A 121 -21.03 19.17 1.88
N ARG A 122 -20.59 19.69 3.04
CA ARG A 122 -21.26 20.79 3.74
C ARG A 122 -21.29 22.08 2.93
N GLU A 123 -20.25 22.35 2.16
CA GLU A 123 -20.15 23.53 1.29
C GLU A 123 -20.87 23.37 -0.06
N GLY A 124 -21.48 22.21 -0.33
CA GLY A 124 -22.09 21.92 -1.63
C GLY A 124 -21.07 21.81 -2.77
N ARG A 125 -19.80 21.55 -2.44
CA ARG A 125 -18.69 21.34 -3.38
C ARG A 125 -18.41 19.86 -3.58
N ASP A 126 -19.47 19.07 -3.70
CA ASP A 126 -19.37 17.64 -3.97
C ASP A 126 -18.88 17.44 -5.41
N GLY A 127 -17.55 17.45 -5.59
CA GLY A 127 -16.92 17.21 -6.88
C GLY A 127 -16.99 15.72 -7.23
N PRO A 128 -17.01 15.35 -8.52
CA PRO A 128 -17.10 13.95 -8.99
C PRO A 128 -15.90 13.06 -8.60
N HIS A 129 -14.96 13.57 -7.81
CA HIS A 129 -13.73 12.90 -7.38
C HIS A 129 -13.74 12.49 -5.90
N LEU A 130 -14.83 12.74 -5.17
CA LEU A 130 -14.97 12.47 -3.72
C LEU A 130 -16.14 11.51 -3.39
N THR A 131 -16.58 10.69 -4.36
CA THR A 131 -17.69 9.74 -4.17
C THR A 131 -17.20 8.31 -3.91
N ASP A 132 -17.94 7.56 -3.08
CA ASP A 132 -17.63 6.17 -2.69
C ASP A 132 -17.66 5.18 -3.86
N ASP A 133 -18.30 5.57 -4.97
CA ASP A 133 -18.38 4.79 -6.20
C ASP A 133 -17.00 4.52 -6.83
N MET A 134 -15.98 5.29 -6.44
CA MET A 134 -14.59 5.10 -6.89
C MET A 134 -13.78 4.11 -6.02
N LEU A 135 -14.32 3.68 -4.87
CA LEU A 135 -13.65 2.78 -3.92
C LEU A 135 -14.17 1.33 -3.99
N ALA A 136 -15.31 1.09 -4.65
CA ALA A 136 -15.81 -0.25 -4.93
C ALA A 136 -15.11 -0.82 -6.18
N ILE A 137 -14.12 -1.69 -5.98
CA ILE A 137 -13.52 -2.52 -7.04
C ILE A 137 -14.31 -3.82 -7.21
#